data_AF-A0A936JYG9-F1
#
_entry.id   AF-A0A936JYG9-F1
#
_cell.length_a   1.000
_cell.length_b   1.000
_cell.length_c   1.000
_cell.angle_alpha   90.00
_cell.angle_beta   90.00
_cell.angle_gamma   90.00
#
_symmetry.space_group_name_H-M   'P 1'
#
loop_
_entity.id
_entity.type
_entity.pdbx_description
1 polymer ?
#
loop_
_entity_poly.entity_id
_entity_poly.type
_entity_poly.pdbx_seq_one_letter_code
_entity_poly.pdbx_strand_id
1 'polypeptide(L)' 'MEKIVNTPEFSVAENQDILLDNRNKNWVEQLKVIMKNNPVFTAVGAGHLVGKNGLIALLRAEGYTVRGLENK' A
#
# COMPACT_ATOMS: atom_id res chain seq x y z
N MET A 1 -19.11 -16.32 -11.37
CA MET A 1 -18.14 -15.30 -10.93
C MET A 1 -18.76 -14.38 -9.88
N GLU A 2 -19.88 -13.69 -10.15
CA GLU A 2 -20.55 -12.82 -9.14
C GLU A 2 -20.87 -13.50 -7.80
N LYS A 3 -21.26 -14.78 -7.82
CA LYS A 3 -21.65 -15.51 -6.59
C LYS A 3 -20.48 -15.85 -5.65
N ILE A 4 -19.23 -15.78 -6.11
CA ILE A 4 -18.05 -16.02 -5.26
C ILE A 4 -17.59 -14.73 -4.56
N VAL A 5 -17.94 -13.55 -5.11
CA VAL A 5 -17.48 -12.25 -4.61
C VAL A 5 -18.38 -11.71 -3.48
N ASN A 6 -19.59 -12.26 -3.34
CA ASN A 6 -20.63 -11.76 -2.42
C ASN A 6 -20.93 -12.70 -1.24
N THR A 7 -20.11 -13.72 -0.98
CA THR A 7 -20.16 -14.45 0.29
C THR A 7 -19.42 -13.66 1.37
N PRO A 8 -19.90 -13.63 2.64
CA PRO A 8 -19.26 -12.86 3.72
C PRO A 8 -17.76 -13.17 3.87
N GLU A 9 -17.39 -14.44 3.71
CA GLU A 9 -16.00 -14.94 3.75
C GLU A 9 -15.10 -14.36 2.62
N PHE A 10 -15.69 -13.94 1.50
CA PHE A 10 -15.01 -13.35 0.35
C PHE A 10 -15.45 -11.91 0.10
N SER A 11 -16.07 -11.25 1.08
CA SER A 11 -16.53 -9.87 0.94
C SER A 11 -15.31 -8.97 0.66
N VAL A 12 -15.39 -8.19 -0.42
CA VAL A 12 -14.26 -7.39 -0.91
C VAL A 12 -13.81 -6.37 0.13
N ALA A 13 -14.74 -5.86 0.94
CA ALA A 13 -14.46 -4.86 1.96
C ALA A 13 -13.63 -5.41 3.13
N GLU A 14 -14.02 -6.54 3.73
CA GLU A 14 -13.26 -7.14 4.84
C GLU A 14 -11.93 -7.72 4.37
N ASN A 15 -11.88 -8.21 3.12
CA ASN A 15 -10.64 -8.69 2.52
C ASN A 15 -9.67 -7.56 2.17
N GLN A 16 -10.14 -6.35 1.88
CA GLN A 16 -9.26 -5.22 1.56
C GLN A 16 -8.40 -4.79 2.76
N ASP A 17 -8.97 -4.83 3.96
CA ASP A 17 -8.26 -4.51 5.21
C ASP A 17 -7.09 -5.49 5.47
N ILE A 18 -7.32 -6.79 5.27
CA ILE A 18 -6.30 -7.83 5.50
C ILE A 18 -5.30 -7.90 4.34
N LEU A 19 -5.79 -7.91 3.09
CA LEU A 19 -4.95 -8.15 1.92
C LEU A 19 -4.09 -6.95 1.55
N LEU A 20 -4.50 -5.72 1.90
CA LEU A 20 -3.78 -4.50 1.50
C LEU A 20 -3.48 -3.60 2.68
N ASP A 21 -4.46 -3.22 3.50
CA ASP A 21 -4.24 -2.13 4.46
C ASP A 21 -3.26 -2.51 5.57
N ASN A 22 -3.41 -3.67 6.17
CA ASN A 22 -2.47 -4.17 7.18
C ASN A 22 -1.07 -4.43 6.58
N ARG A 23 -1.02 -4.92 5.33
CA ARG A 23 0.25 -5.10 4.61
C ARG A 23 0.94 -3.78 4.32
N ASN A 24 0.20 -2.76 3.91
CA ASN A 24 0.72 -1.41 3.64
C ASN A 24 1.25 -0.76 4.92
N LYS A 25 0.52 -0.84 6.03
CA LYS A 25 0.99 -0.33 7.33
C LYS A 25 2.29 -1.00 7.77
N ASN A 26 2.36 -2.34 7.70
CA ASN A 26 3.58 -3.08 8.02
C ASN A 26 4.75 -2.70 7.09
N TRP A 27 4.47 -2.51 5.80
CA TRP A 27 5.47 -2.06 4.84
C TRP A 27 6.03 -0.68 5.19
N VAL A 28 5.18 0.29 5.52
CA VAL A 28 5.63 1.64 5.87
C VAL A 28 6.56 1.61 7.09
N GLU A 29 6.26 0.83 8.13
CA GLU A 29 7.14 0.68 9.29
C GLU A 29 8.52 0.11 8.93
N GLN A 30 8.57 -0.90 8.06
CA GLN A 30 9.84 -1.46 7.59
C GLN A 30 10.60 -0.48 6.69
N LEU A 31 9.92 0.17 5.75
CA LEU A 31 10.52 1.14 4.83
C LEU A 31 11.11 2.33 5.58
N LYS A 32 10.46 2.81 6.65
CA LYS A 32 11.00 3.86 7.53
C LYS A 32 12.38 3.55 8.08
N VAL A 33 12.69 2.28 8.31
CA VAL A 33 14.00 1.84 8.79
C VAL A 33 14.96 1.68 7.62
N ILE A 34 14.55 0.98 6.56
CA ILE A 34 15.42 0.63 5.42
C ILE A 34 15.88 1.88 4.66
N MET A 35 14.98 2.83 4.42
CA MET A 35 15.26 4.04 3.63
C MET A 35 16.19 5.05 4.32
N LYS A 36 16.50 4.90 5.61
CA LYS A 36 17.41 5.81 6.33
C LYS A 36 18.86 5.68 5.88
N ASN A 37 19.25 4.49 5.45
CA ASN A 37 20.65 4.18 5.22
C ASN A 37 21.07 4.35 3.76
N ASN A 38 20.21 3.98 2.81
CA ASN A 38 20.51 4.01 1.38
C ASN A 38 19.23 4.26 0.56
N PRO A 39 19.36 4.76 -0.69
CA PRO A 39 18.25 4.77 -1.64
C PRO A 39 17.69 3.35 -1.86
N VAL A 40 16.37 3.23 -1.87
CA VAL A 40 15.66 1.94 -2.00
C VAL A 40 14.78 1.97 -3.23
N PHE A 41 14.88 0.93 -4.05
CA PHE A 41 13.89 0.64 -5.08
C PHE A 41 12.90 -0.41 -4.55
N THR A 42 11.61 -0.08 -4.54
CA THR A 42 10.55 -0.95 -4.03
C THR A 42 9.51 -1.19 -5.12
N ALA A 43 9.34 -2.45 -5.53
CA ALA A 43 8.34 -2.83 -6.52
C ALA A 43 7.05 -3.32 -5.82
N VAL A 44 5.90 -2.86 -6.30
CA VAL A 44 4.57 -3.20 -5.78
C VAL A 44 3.56 -3.44 -6.89
N GLY A 45 2.53 -4.24 -6.59
CA GLY A 45 1.32 -4.26 -7.40
C GLY A 45 0.52 -2.96 -7.26
N ALA A 46 -0.19 -2.55 -8.31
CA ALA A 46 -0.92 -1.28 -8.36
C ALA A 46 -1.93 -1.08 -7.21
N GLY A 47 -2.53 -2.17 -6.71
CA GLY A 47 -3.45 -2.14 -5.57
C GLY A 47 -2.85 -1.58 -4.27
N HIS A 48 -1.52 -1.64 -4.09
CA HIS A 48 -0.84 -1.09 -2.91
C HIS A 48 -0.76 0.44 -2.92
N LEU A 49 -1.01 1.11 -4.04
CA LEU A 49 -0.78 2.56 -4.18
C LEU A 49 -2.02 3.40 -3.89
N VAL A 50 -3.22 2.83 -4.03
CA VAL A 50 -4.48 3.56 -4.08
C VAL A 50 -5.13 3.71 -2.70
N GLY A 51 -5.92 4.76 -2.52
CA GLY A 51 -6.75 4.98 -1.32
C GLY A 51 -6.00 5.55 -0.10
N LYS A 52 -6.76 5.80 0.97
CA LYS A 52 -6.25 6.41 2.22
C LYS A 52 -5.20 5.57 2.95
N ASN A 53 -5.28 4.25 2.78
CA ASN A 53 -4.35 3.28 3.36
C ASN A 53 -3.35 2.75 2.31
N GLY A 54 -3.30 3.37 1.12
CA GLY A 54 -2.28 3.10 0.11
C GLY A 54 -0.91 3.64 0.54
N LEU A 55 0.16 3.03 0.03
CA LEU A 55 1.54 3.39 0.40
C LEU A 55 1.86 4.87 0.15
N ILE A 56 1.35 5.46 -0.92
CA ILE A 56 1.57 6.88 -1.23
C ILE A 56 1.00 7.78 -0.12
N ALA A 57 -0.22 7.49 0.33
CA ALA A 57 -0.90 8.26 1.36
C ALA A 57 -0.21 8.07 2.73
N LEU A 58 0.10 6.81 3.08
CA LEU A 58 0.76 6.49 4.34
C LEU A 58 2.17 7.10 4.43
N LEU A 59 2.98 7.01 3.38
CA LEU A 59 4.31 7.63 3.37
C LEU A 59 4.23 9.15 3.51
N ARG A 60 3.25 9.81 2.88
CA ARG A 60 3.02 11.25 3.11
C ARG A 60 2.63 11.56 4.56
N ALA A 61 1.80 10.71 5.18
CA ALA A 61 1.42 10.86 6.58
C ALA A 61 2.61 10.71 7.55
N GLU A 62 3.59 9.89 7.19
CA GLU A 62 4.87 9.75 7.91
C GLU A 62 5.86 10.89 7.64
N GLY A 63 5.44 11.94 6.91
CA GLY A 63 6.25 13.13 6.65
C GLY A 63 7.17 13.02 5.44
N TYR A 64 7.08 11.96 4.63
CA TYR A 64 7.87 11.84 3.41
C TYR A 64 7.29 12.69 2.27
N THR A 65 8.20 13.30 1.49
CA THR A 65 7.84 13.93 0.22
C THR A 65 7.75 12.87 -0.88
N VAL A 66 6.54 12.59 -1.37
CA VAL A 66 6.29 11.63 -2.45
C VAL A 66 5.94 12.36 -3.74
N ARG A 67 6.79 12.22 -4.76
CA ARG A 67 6.66 12.83 -6.09
C ARG A 67 6.57 11.76 -7.17
N GLY A 68 5.69 11.97 -8.15
CA GLY A 68 5.71 11.18 -9.38
C GLY A 68 6.97 11.48 -10.16
N LEU A 69 7.55 10.45 -10.80
CA LEU A 69 8.61 10.65 -11.77
C LEU A 69 7.96 10.83 -13.14
N GLU A 70 8.32 11.92 -13.81
CA GLU A 70 7.93 12.14 -15.20
C GLU A 70 8.82 11.30 -16.11
N ASN A 71 8.23 10.66 -17.11
CA ASN A 71 9.00 10.04 -18.18
C ASN A 71 9.63 11.17 -19.01
N LYS A 72 10.96 11.13 -19.14
CA LYS A 72 11.71 12.01 -20.03
C LYS A 72 11.89 11.36 -21.39
#